data_AF-A0A381R1K1-F1
#
_entry.id   AF-A0A381R1K1-F1
#
_cell.length_a   1.000
_cell.length_b   1.000
_cell.length_c   1.000
_cell.angle_alpha   90.00
_cell.angle_beta   90.00
_cell.angle_gamma   90.00
#
_symmetry.space_group_name_H-M   'P 1'
#
loop_
_entity.id
_entity.type
_entity.pdbx_description
1 polymer ?
#
loop_
_entity_poly.entity_id
_entity_poly.type
_entity_poly.pdbx_seq_one_letter_code
_entity_poly.pdbx_strand_id
1 'polypeptide(L)'
;MPLRIRRRSSVTIVEIHGVIGNHVKIPEFSRLIDSVAGNQRLKALLLDIASPGGSATGSEVLYRAIYQVAEEKPVYAYVRRMGASDGYYLACAASKV
;
A
#
# COMPACT_ATOMS: atom_id res chain seq x y z
N MET A 1 4.59 -32.30 23.29
CA MET A 1 4.77 -30.85 22.98
C MET A 1 3.40 -30.23 22.76
N PRO A 2 3.02 -29.14 23.43
CA PRO A 2 1.73 -28.51 23.15
C PRO A 2 1.80 -27.83 21.77
N LEU A 3 0.83 -28.13 20.92
CA LEU A 3 0.64 -27.47 19.63
C LEU A 3 0.36 -25.99 19.87
N ARG A 4 1.35 -25.14 19.61
CA ARG A 4 1.25 -23.68 19.77
C ARG A 4 0.43 -23.14 18.60
N ILE A 5 -0.84 -22.79 18.83
CA ILE A 5 -1.68 -22.09 17.83
C ILE A 5 -1.01 -20.73 17.55
N ARG A 6 -0.32 -20.64 16.41
CA ARG A 6 0.29 -19.39 15.93
C ARG A 6 -0.86 -18.42 15.64
N ARG A 7 -0.85 -17.23 16.27
CA ARG A 7 -1.82 -16.16 15.95
C ARG A 7 -1.90 -15.98 14.42
N ARG A 8 -3.12 -15.93 13.87
CA ARG A 8 -3.35 -15.86 12.41
C ARG A 8 -2.61 -14.65 11.83
N SER A 9 -1.75 -14.92 10.83
CA SER A 9 -1.11 -13.90 10.02
C SER A 9 -2.08 -13.43 8.93
N SER A 10 -1.94 -12.21 8.44
CA SER A 10 -2.83 -11.63 7.43
C SER A 10 -2.07 -10.81 6.38
N VAL A 11 -2.74 -10.57 5.26
CA VAL A 11 -2.36 -9.60 4.23
C VAL A 11 -3.23 -8.37 4.41
N THR A 12 -2.64 -7.19 4.41
CA THR A 12 -3.39 -5.93 4.48
C THR A 12 -3.71 -5.45 3.08
N ILE A 13 -4.93 -4.98 2.86
CA ILE A 13 -5.36 -4.36 1.61
C ILE A 13 -5.53 -2.86 1.84
N VAL A 14 -4.94 -2.04 0.98
CA VAL A 14 -5.09 -0.58 1.00
C VAL A 14 -5.71 -0.14 -0.33
N GLU A 15 -6.89 0.46 -0.25
CA GLU A 15 -7.67 0.89 -1.42
C GLU A 15 -7.29 2.31 -1.83
N ILE A 16 -6.52 2.44 -2.91
CA ILE A 16 -6.11 3.73 -3.49
C ILE A 16 -7.13 4.11 -4.57
N HIS A 17 -8.32 4.51 -4.13
CA HIS A 17 -9.45 4.79 -5.02
C HIS A 17 -9.73 6.29 -5.12
N GLY A 18 -9.98 6.76 -6.34
CA GLY A 18 -10.26 8.17 -6.64
C GLY A 18 -9.01 9.06 -6.65
N VAL A 19 -9.24 10.38 -6.67
CA VAL A 19 -8.16 11.39 -6.82
C VAL A 19 -7.27 11.41 -5.57
N ILE A 20 -5.96 11.25 -5.75
CA ILE A 20 -4.97 11.29 -4.66
C ILE A 20 -4.84 12.71 -4.11
N GLY A 21 -4.95 12.86 -2.78
CA GLY A 21 -5.02 14.15 -2.09
C GLY A 21 -6.45 14.66 -1.85
N ASN A 22 -7.45 14.15 -2.59
CA ASN A 22 -8.85 14.45 -2.32
C ASN A 22 -9.57 13.26 -1.66
N HIS A 23 -9.60 12.11 -2.33
CA HIS A 23 -10.24 10.88 -1.82
C HIS A 23 -9.26 10.07 -0.98
N VAL A 24 -8.03 9.92 -1.48
CA VAL A 24 -6.92 9.31 -0.74
C VAL A 24 -6.28 10.39 0.13
N LYS A 25 -6.57 10.35 1.44
CA LYS A 25 -6.05 11.33 2.39
C LYS A 25 -4.61 10.96 2.79
N ILE A 26 -3.65 11.78 2.37
CA ILE A 26 -2.22 11.43 2.41
C ILE A 26 -1.73 11.07 3.83
N PRO A 27 -1.99 11.87 4.88
CA PRO A 27 -1.48 11.55 6.22
C PRO A 27 -2.03 10.24 6.80
N GLU A 28 -3.30 9.95 6.55
CA GLU A 28 -3.98 8.74 7.02
C GLU A 28 -3.44 7.50 6.32
N PHE A 29 -3.28 7.57 4.99
CA PHE A 29 -2.78 6.47 4.19
C PHE A 29 -1.30 6.20 4.46
N SER A 30 -0.47 7.23 4.60
CA SER A 30 0.95 7.06 4.97
C SER A 30 1.07 6.32 6.30
N ARG A 31 0.37 6.78 7.35
CA ARG A 31 0.39 6.11 8.66
C ARG A 31 -0.08 4.67 8.60
N LEU A 32 -1.12 4.39 7.81
CA LEU A 32 -1.63 3.04 7.60
C LEU A 32 -0.56 2.14 6.97
N ILE A 33 0.08 2.61 5.89
CA ILE A 33 1.12 1.88 5.16
C ILE A 33 2.34 1.64 6.06
N ASP A 34 2.83 2.67 6.76
CA ASP A 34 3.98 2.58 7.67
C ASP A 34 3.74 1.55 8.80
N SER A 35 2.50 1.45 9.29
CA SER A 35 2.14 0.47 10.31
C SER A 35 2.29 -0.99 9.85
N VAL A 36 2.35 -1.23 8.54
CA VAL A 36 2.52 -2.57 7.97
C VAL A 36 3.92 -3.10 8.21
N ALA A 37 4.97 -2.29 8.00
CA ALA A 37 6.37 -2.71 8.15
C ALA A 37 6.64 -3.28 9.55
N GLY A 38 6.36 -2.51 10.60
CA GLY A 38 6.62 -2.90 11.99
C GLY A 38 5.74 -4.04 12.55
N ASN A 39 4.65 -4.41 11.88
CA ASN A 39 3.70 -5.39 12.44
C ASN A 39 3.99 -6.82 11.98
N GLN A 40 4.56 -7.65 12.87
CA GLN A 40 4.91 -9.05 12.58
C GLN A 40 3.72 -9.94 12.17
N ARG A 41 2.47 -9.54 12.44
CA ARG A 41 1.28 -10.30 12.01
C ARG A 41 0.89 -10.01 10.56
N LEU A 42 1.28 -8.86 10.03
CA LEU A 42 1.04 -8.46 8.65
C LEU A 42 2.19 -8.96 7.79
N LYS A 43 1.89 -9.84 6.85
CA LYS A 43 2.89 -10.58 6.06
C LYS A 43 3.10 -10.00 4.66
N ALA A 44 2.14 -9.24 4.17
CA ALA A 44 2.22 -8.57 2.88
C ALA A 44 1.23 -7.39 2.85
N LEU A 45 1.43 -6.52 1.87
CA LEU A 45 0.55 -5.41 1.52
C LEU A 45 0.06 -5.61 0.08
N LEU A 46 -1.26 -5.46 -0.12
CA LEU A 46 -1.88 -5.36 -1.43
C LEU A 46 -2.38 -3.93 -1.62
N LEU A 47 -1.89 -3.25 -2.65
CA LEU A 47 -2.43 -1.98 -3.10
C LEU A 47 -3.53 -2.26 -4.12
N ASP A 48 -4.77 -1.95 -3.77
CA ASP A 48 -5.89 -2.04 -4.69
C ASP A 48 -6.13 -0.67 -5.33
N ILE A 49 -5.70 -0.50 -6.58
CA ILE A 49 -5.57 0.81 -7.23
C ILE A 49 -6.72 1.03 -8.22
N ALA A 50 -7.47 2.11 -8.01
CA ALA A 50 -8.51 2.60 -8.90
C ALA A 50 -8.48 4.14 -8.92
N SER A 51 -7.42 4.73 -9.47
CA SER A 51 -7.14 6.17 -9.37
C SER A 51 -6.75 6.80 -10.71
N PRO A 52 -7.27 8.02 -11.03
CA PRO A 52 -6.78 8.84 -12.14
C PRO A 52 -5.46 9.58 -11.82
N GLY A 53 -4.92 9.44 -10.61
CA GLY A 53 -3.79 10.21 -10.10
C GLY A 53 -4.21 11.34 -9.15
N GLY A 54 -3.36 12.34 -8.94
CA GLY A 54 -3.70 13.49 -8.12
C GLY A 54 -2.53 14.38 -7.75
N SER A 55 -2.35 14.60 -6.45
CA SER A 55 -1.31 15.48 -5.92
C SER A 55 0.09 14.86 -6.07
N ALA A 56 0.94 15.45 -6.91
CA ALA A 56 2.31 14.96 -7.11
C ALA A 56 3.11 14.86 -5.79
N THR A 57 3.01 15.87 -4.92
CA THR A 57 3.71 15.85 -3.62
C THR A 57 3.09 14.84 -2.65
N GLY A 58 1.77 14.67 -2.67
CA GLY A 58 1.09 13.66 -1.86
C GLY A 58 1.45 12.24 -2.29
N SER A 59 1.52 12.02 -3.60
CA SER A 59 1.88 10.74 -4.21
C SER A 59 3.34 10.38 -3.93
N GLU A 60 4.26 11.35 -3.91
CA GLU A 60 5.65 11.09 -3.50
C GLU A 60 5.76 10.62 -2.04
N VAL A 61 4.97 11.19 -1.13
CA VAL A 61 4.92 10.74 0.27
C VAL A 61 4.45 9.28 0.35
N LEU A 62 3.35 8.96 -0.33
CA LEU A 62 2.81 7.59 -0.33
C LEU A 62 3.75 6.61 -1.03
N TYR A 63 4.40 7.01 -2.13
CA TYR A 63 5.38 6.20 -2.85
C TYR A 63 6.50 5.74 -1.91
N ARG A 64 7.08 6.68 -1.14
CA ARG A 64 8.16 6.37 -0.19
C ARG A 64 7.71 5.41 0.91
N ALA A 65 6.52 5.63 1.47
CA ALA A 65 5.95 4.74 2.48
C ALA A 65 5.76 3.32 1.94
N ILE A 66 5.22 3.19 0.71
CA ILE A 66 5.04 1.89 0.04
C ILE A 66 6.39 1.22 -0.20
N TYR A 67 7.35 1.98 -0.71
CA TYR A 67 8.68 1.48 -1.06
C TYR A 67 9.41 0.95 0.19
N GLN A 68 9.34 1.66 1.32
CA GLN A 68 9.91 1.20 2.59
C GLN A 68 9.28 -0.12 3.08
N VAL A 69 7.96 -0.28 2.93
CA VAL A 69 7.32 -1.57 3.22
C VAL A 69 7.83 -2.67 2.27
N ALA A 70 8.04 -2.35 1.00
CA ALA A 70 8.54 -3.28 -0.02
C ALA A 70 9.98 -3.76 0.25
N GLU A 71 10.79 -2.99 0.99
CA GLU A 71 12.12 -3.42 1.44
C GLU A 71 12.05 -4.55 2.48
N GLU A 72 10.99 -4.62 3.28
CA GLU A 72 10.84 -5.60 4.36
C GLU A 72 9.87 -6.74 4.03
N LYS A 73 8.83 -6.46 3.23
CA LYS A 73 7.69 -7.36 3.01
C LYS A 73 7.20 -7.30 1.58
N PRO A 74 6.64 -8.40 1.04
CA PRO A 74 6.03 -8.36 -0.27
C PRO A 74 4.93 -7.30 -0.36
N VAL A 75 5.07 -6.40 -1.34
CA VAL A 75 4.03 -5.46 -1.74
C VAL A 75 3.59 -5.81 -3.15
N TYR A 76 2.30 -6.04 -3.33
CA TYR A 76 1.69 -6.26 -4.64
C TYR A 76 0.78 -5.09 -4.98
N ALA A 77 0.82 -4.61 -6.20
CA ALA A 77 -0.18 -3.70 -6.74
C ALA A 77 -1.17 -4.49 -7.59
N TYR A 78 -2.45 -4.20 -7.43
CA TYR A 78 -3.51 -4.67 -8.30
C TYR A 78 -4.20 -3.44 -8.89
N VAL A 79 -3.90 -3.16 -10.15
CA VAL A 79 -4.53 -2.05 -10.87
C VAL A 79 -5.86 -2.54 -11.43
N ARG A 80 -6.97 -1.94 -10.99
CA ARG A 80 -8.31 -2.21 -11.52
C ARG A 80 -8.49 -1.53 -12.88
N ARG A 81 -9.67 -0.96 -13.13
CA ARG A 81 -9.99 -0.27 -14.39
C ARG A 81 -9.13 0.97 -14.67
N MET A 82 -8.50 1.56 -13.64
CA MET A 82 -7.76 2.81 -13.78
C MET A 82 -6.62 2.90 -12.77
N GLY A 83 -5.39 3.03 -13.25
CA GLY A 83 -4.23 3.41 -12.48
C GLY A 83 -3.38 4.34 -13.33
N ALA A 84 -3.82 5.59 -13.49
CA ALA A 84 -3.20 6.56 -14.38
C ALA A 84 -2.38 7.58 -13.58
N SER A 85 -1.35 8.16 -14.21
CA SER A 85 -0.50 9.18 -13.60
C SER A 85 0.03 8.72 -12.24
N ASP A 86 -0.18 9.49 -11.17
CA ASP A 86 0.22 9.12 -9.82
C ASP A 86 -0.36 7.76 -9.34
N GLY A 87 -1.50 7.31 -9.88
CA GLY A 87 -2.00 5.96 -9.60
C GLY A 87 -1.05 4.87 -10.10
N TYR A 88 -0.45 5.06 -11.28
CA TYR A 88 0.61 4.18 -11.80
C TYR A 88 1.92 4.38 -11.04
N TYR A 89 2.24 5.63 -10.68
CA TYR A 89 3.43 5.96 -9.90
C TYR A 89 3.47 5.19 -8.59
N LEU A 90 2.37 5.16 -7.83
CA LEU A 90 2.28 4.38 -6.59
C LEU A 90 2.39 2.86 -6.85
N ALA A 91 1.87 2.36 -7.98
CA ALA A 91 2.02 0.96 -8.36
C ALA A 91 3.49 0.57 -8.58
N CYS A 92 4.31 1.49 -9.13
CA CYS A 92 5.73 1.27 -9.35
C CYS A 92 6.56 1.11 -8.05
N ALA A 93 6.05 1.57 -6.90
CA ALA A 93 6.70 1.32 -5.61
C ALA A 93 6.51 -0.13 -5.12
N ALA A 94 5.56 -0.88 -5.70
CA ALA A 94 5.32 -2.27 -5.34
C ALA A 94 6.37 -3.20 -5.96
N SER A 95 6.58 -4.35 -5.32
CA SER A 95 7.50 -5.39 -5.83
C SER A 95 6.98 -6.03 -7.12
N LYS A 96 5.67 -6.02 -7.33
CA LYS A 96 5.00 -6.55 -8.52
C LYS A 96 3.66 -5.86 -8.75
N VAL A 97 3.35 -5.61 -10.01
CA VAL A 97 2.03 -5.16 -10.52
C VAL A 97 1.34 -6.32 -11.22
#